data_AF-A0A7S0THM5-F1
#
_entry.id   AF-A0A7S0THM5-F1
#
_cell.length_a   1.000
_cell.length_b   1.000
_cell.length_c   1.000
_cell.angle_alpha   90.00
_cell.angle_beta   90.00
_cell.angle_gamma   90.00
#
_symmetry.space_group_name_H-M   'P 1'
#
loop_
_entity.id
_entity.type
_entity.pdbx_description
1 polymer ?
#
loop_
_entity_poly.entity_id
_entity_poly.type
_entity_poly.pdbx_seq_one_letter_code
_entity_poly.pdbx_strand_id
1 'polypeptide(L)'
;ITKRMEVSSNKCSKRFLADGRPDTFWQSDGRSGQHWIRIYVEPDAVVTGLAILVHSGDGNYCPSLIDVLAGETASGVKRVRTVSLSPSGGERIVLLDKVKASYKVVQVNVRENNGGCDCKVRGLYLTGYYAAKRASSGSASAVTLLQDLLATSQVASRLSTPPPGGEGASQLL
;
A
#
# COMPACT_ATOMS: atom_id res chain seq x y z
N ILE A 1 -3.43 2.38 -3.38
CA ILE A 1 -2.48 1.42 -2.77
C ILE A 1 -2.59 0.00 -3.31
N THR A 2 -3.69 -0.38 -3.96
CA THR A 2 -3.81 -1.68 -4.63
C THR A 2 -3.02 -1.68 -5.94
N LYS A 3 -2.12 -2.64 -6.11
CA LYS A 3 -1.33 -2.86 -7.33
C LYS A 3 -2.06 -3.69 -8.37
N ARG A 4 -2.60 -4.84 -7.95
CA ARG A 4 -3.43 -5.72 -8.78
C ARG A 4 -4.31 -6.61 -7.93
N MET A 5 -5.30 -7.24 -8.57
CA MET A 5 -6.14 -8.27 -7.96
C MET A 5 -6.11 -9.57 -8.76
N GLU A 6 -6.30 -10.68 -8.06
CA GLU A 6 -6.49 -12.02 -8.59
C GLU A 6 -7.69 -12.67 -7.88
N VAL A 7 -8.34 -13.61 -8.56
CA VAL A 7 -9.52 -14.33 -8.06
C VAL A 7 -9.36 -15.81 -8.36
N SER A 8 -9.97 -16.66 -7.51
CA SER A 8 -9.95 -18.11 -7.65
C SER A 8 -10.52 -18.59 -8.99
N SER A 9 -11.59 -17.94 -9.46
CA SER A 9 -12.33 -18.30 -10.66
C SER A 9 -13.03 -17.09 -11.28
N ASN A 10 -13.61 -17.29 -12.48
CA ASN A 10 -14.31 -16.26 -13.23
C ASN A 10 -13.54 -14.92 -13.34
N LYS A 11 -12.32 -15.00 -13.91
CA LYS A 11 -11.39 -13.85 -14.01
C LYS A 11 -11.98 -12.67 -14.80
N CYS A 12 -12.94 -12.91 -15.68
CA CYS A 12 -13.61 -11.90 -16.48
C CYS A 12 -14.36 -10.88 -15.60
N SER A 13 -15.10 -11.34 -14.58
CA SER A 13 -15.90 -10.48 -13.70
C SER A 13 -15.09 -9.83 -12.57
N LYS A 14 -13.81 -10.17 -12.41
CA LYS A 14 -12.90 -9.59 -11.40
C LYS A 14 -12.90 -8.06 -11.37
N ARG A 15 -13.02 -7.42 -12.54
CA ARG A 15 -13.00 -5.94 -12.68
C ARG A 15 -14.07 -5.25 -11.82
N PHE A 16 -15.19 -5.93 -11.57
CA PHE A 16 -16.30 -5.41 -10.77
C PHE A 16 -15.97 -5.30 -9.28
N LEU A 17 -14.89 -5.94 -8.80
CA LEU A 17 -14.46 -5.80 -7.41
C LEU A 17 -13.93 -4.40 -7.07
N ALA A 18 -13.56 -3.61 -8.09
CA ALA A 18 -12.88 -2.32 -7.93
C ALA A 18 -13.51 -1.19 -8.76
N ASP A 19 -14.68 -1.41 -9.37
CA ASP A 19 -15.36 -0.40 -10.20
C ASP A 19 -16.19 0.61 -9.38
N GLY A 20 -16.34 0.38 -8.07
CA GLY A 20 -17.05 1.25 -7.14
C GLY A 20 -18.58 1.18 -7.28
N ARG A 21 -19.11 0.25 -8.07
CA ARG A 21 -20.53 0.15 -8.38
C ARG A 21 -21.20 -0.93 -7.54
N PRO A 22 -22.34 -0.64 -6.90
CA PRO A 22 -23.04 -1.64 -6.08
C PRO A 22 -23.86 -2.63 -6.91
N ASP A 23 -24.14 -2.34 -8.18
CA ASP A 23 -24.98 -3.16 -9.07
C ASP A 23 -24.19 -4.25 -9.82
N THR A 24 -22.87 -4.12 -9.90
CA THR A 24 -21.96 -5.09 -10.51
C THR A 24 -21.38 -6.04 -9.45
N PHE A 25 -20.90 -7.21 -9.88
CA PHE A 25 -20.34 -8.19 -8.95
C PHE A 25 -19.37 -9.15 -9.63
N TRP A 26 -18.34 -9.55 -8.89
CA TRP A 26 -17.64 -10.79 -9.19
C TRP A 26 -18.48 -11.96 -8.66
N GLN A 27 -18.69 -12.96 -9.50
CA GLN A 27 -19.32 -14.22 -9.11
C GLN A 27 -18.29 -15.33 -9.24
N SER A 28 -18.07 -16.07 -8.16
CA SER A 28 -17.21 -17.25 -8.22
C SER A 28 -17.84 -18.38 -9.03
N ASP A 29 -17.01 -19.30 -9.47
CA ASP A 29 -17.39 -20.53 -10.13
C ASP A 29 -16.45 -21.65 -9.65
N GLY A 30 -16.95 -22.58 -8.84
CA GLY A 30 -16.15 -23.69 -8.32
C GLY A 30 -16.75 -24.37 -7.09
N ARG A 31 -15.91 -25.15 -6.39
CA ARG A 31 -16.34 -25.87 -5.18
C ARG A 31 -16.53 -24.92 -4.01
N SER A 32 -17.58 -25.17 -3.22
CA SER A 32 -17.86 -24.42 -1.99
C SER A 32 -16.65 -24.39 -1.05
N GLY A 33 -16.42 -23.25 -0.41
CA GLY A 33 -15.29 -23.02 0.49
C GLY A 33 -13.91 -22.84 -0.19
N GLN A 34 -13.81 -22.89 -1.52
CA GLN A 34 -12.54 -22.73 -2.26
C GLN A 34 -12.40 -21.36 -2.95
N HIS A 35 -13.32 -20.45 -2.68
CA HIS A 35 -13.36 -19.15 -3.33
C HIS A 35 -12.48 -18.15 -2.60
N TRP A 36 -11.66 -17.44 -3.35
CA TRP A 36 -10.78 -16.42 -2.78
C TRP A 36 -10.57 -15.26 -3.73
N ILE A 37 -10.32 -14.09 -3.13
CA ILE A 37 -9.93 -12.87 -3.81
C ILE A 37 -8.62 -12.40 -3.19
N ARG A 38 -7.60 -12.17 -4.01
CA ARG A 38 -6.27 -11.74 -3.56
C ARG A 38 -5.98 -10.35 -4.08
N ILE A 39 -5.53 -9.50 -3.18
CA ILE A 39 -5.13 -8.13 -3.42
C ILE A 39 -3.62 -8.05 -3.23
N TYR A 40 -2.92 -7.62 -4.26
CA TYR A 40 -1.51 -7.27 -4.18
C TYR A 40 -1.42 -5.78 -3.89
N VAL A 41 -0.70 -5.44 -2.82
CA VAL A 41 -0.54 -4.08 -2.32
C VAL A 41 0.78 -3.53 -2.84
N GLU A 42 0.84 -2.22 -3.04
CA GLU A 42 2.09 -1.57 -3.41
C GLU A 42 3.16 -1.75 -2.33
N PRO A 43 4.45 -1.99 -2.69
CA PRO A 43 5.51 -2.26 -1.73
C PRO A 43 5.70 -1.17 -0.68
N ASP A 44 5.47 0.09 -1.03
CA ASP A 44 5.67 1.21 -0.10
C ASP A 44 4.40 1.59 0.65
N ALA A 45 3.33 0.79 0.56
CA ALA A 45 2.07 1.07 1.24
C ALA A 45 1.89 0.31 2.55
N VAL A 46 1.24 0.98 3.51
CA VAL A 46 0.78 0.45 4.79
C VAL A 46 -0.73 0.29 4.71
N VAL A 47 -1.22 -0.93 4.98
CA VAL A 47 -2.65 -1.23 5.00
C VAL A 47 -3.24 -0.76 6.33
N THR A 48 -4.32 0.02 6.24
CA THR A 48 -5.09 0.49 7.41
C THR A 48 -6.41 -0.25 7.62
N GLY A 49 -6.98 -0.77 6.56
CA GLY A 49 -8.28 -1.43 6.62
C GLY A 49 -8.63 -2.14 5.34
N LEU A 50 -9.64 -3.00 5.44
CA LEU A 50 -10.24 -3.72 4.33
C LEU A 50 -11.72 -3.81 4.59
N ALA A 51 -12.54 -3.52 3.59
CA ALA A 51 -13.97 -3.74 3.63
C ALA A 51 -14.47 -4.45 2.38
N ILE A 52 -15.58 -5.15 2.52
CA ILE A 52 -16.26 -5.88 1.46
C ILE A 52 -17.67 -5.33 1.27
N LEU A 53 -18.13 -5.24 0.03
CA LEU A 53 -19.53 -4.97 -0.30
C LEU A 53 -20.18 -6.26 -0.75
N VAL A 54 -21.23 -6.64 -0.03
CA VAL A 54 -22.09 -7.79 -0.29
C VAL A 54 -23.54 -7.33 -0.26
N HIS A 55 -24.46 -8.17 -0.75
CA HIS A 55 -25.88 -7.84 -0.75
C HIS A 55 -26.70 -9.04 -0.28
N SER A 56 -27.54 -8.84 0.74
CA SER A 56 -28.41 -9.88 1.29
C SER A 56 -29.32 -10.53 0.23
N GLY A 57 -29.84 -9.72 -0.70
CA GLY A 57 -30.61 -10.16 -1.87
C GLY A 57 -29.87 -11.08 -2.86
N ASP A 58 -28.56 -11.32 -2.70
CA ASP A 58 -27.85 -12.37 -3.45
C ASP A 58 -28.14 -13.79 -2.91
N GLY A 59 -28.88 -13.92 -1.80
CA GLY A 59 -29.39 -15.19 -1.28
C GLY A 59 -28.27 -16.15 -0.88
N ASN A 60 -28.28 -17.37 -1.44
CA ASN A 60 -27.23 -18.37 -1.24
C ASN A 60 -25.92 -18.05 -2.00
N TYR A 61 -25.86 -16.95 -2.74
CA TYR A 61 -24.59 -16.41 -3.25
C TYR A 61 -23.99 -15.37 -2.29
N CYS A 62 -24.72 -14.95 -1.24
CA CYS A 62 -24.19 -14.00 -0.28
C CYS A 62 -23.18 -14.69 0.65
N PRO A 63 -21.92 -14.21 0.75
CA PRO A 63 -20.97 -14.70 1.73
C PRO A 63 -21.50 -14.54 3.17
N SER A 64 -21.27 -15.54 4.01
CA SER A 64 -21.68 -15.54 5.43
C SER A 64 -20.50 -15.68 6.40
N LEU A 65 -19.39 -16.28 5.96
CA LEU A 65 -18.17 -16.39 6.75
C LEU A 65 -16.95 -16.14 5.88
N ILE A 66 -16.09 -15.22 6.32
CA ILE A 66 -14.89 -14.81 5.59
C ILE A 66 -13.67 -14.95 6.48
N ASP A 67 -12.60 -15.53 5.93
CA ASP A 67 -11.27 -15.44 6.49
C ASP A 67 -10.47 -14.37 5.73
N VAL A 68 -9.84 -13.46 6.47
CA VAL A 68 -8.85 -12.53 5.93
C VAL A 68 -7.46 -13.05 6.25
N LEU A 69 -6.66 -13.24 5.21
CA LEU A 69 -5.27 -13.63 5.29
C LEU A 69 -4.38 -12.49 4.79
N ALA A 70 -3.20 -12.36 5.36
CA ALA A 70 -2.23 -11.37 4.91
C ALA A 70 -0.79 -11.86 5.07
N GLY A 71 0.13 -11.35 4.25
CA GLY A 71 1.53 -11.75 4.27
C GLY A 71 2.40 -10.99 3.27
N GLU A 72 3.67 -11.40 3.18
CA GLU A 72 4.67 -10.81 2.28
C GLU A 72 4.59 -11.41 0.86
N THR A 73 4.20 -12.68 0.75
CA THR A 73 4.10 -13.40 -0.52
C THR A 73 2.76 -14.12 -0.63
N ALA A 74 2.38 -14.49 -1.86
CA ALA A 74 1.12 -15.18 -2.11
C ALA A 74 1.03 -16.58 -1.46
N SER A 75 2.17 -17.27 -1.31
CA SER A 75 2.28 -18.55 -0.62
C SER A 75 2.45 -18.41 0.90
N GLY A 76 2.92 -17.26 1.37
CA GLY A 76 3.19 -16.98 2.78
C GLY A 76 2.09 -16.25 3.53
N VAL A 77 0.87 -16.16 2.97
CA VAL A 77 -0.26 -15.51 3.65
C VAL A 77 -0.69 -16.32 4.87
N LYS A 78 -0.93 -15.64 5.99
CA LYS A 78 -1.47 -16.23 7.23
C LYS A 78 -2.80 -15.60 7.57
N ARG A 79 -3.72 -16.38 8.13
CA ARG A 79 -5.00 -15.86 8.59
C ARG A 79 -4.79 -14.86 9.71
N VAL A 80 -5.28 -13.64 9.51
CA VAL A 80 -5.21 -12.54 10.47
C VAL A 80 -6.57 -12.25 11.11
N ARG A 81 -7.67 -12.61 10.45
CA ARG A 81 -9.02 -12.42 10.99
C ARG A 81 -10.03 -13.38 10.39
N THR A 82 -11.08 -13.69 11.14
CA THR A 82 -12.30 -14.33 10.67
C THR A 82 -13.47 -13.41 10.98
N VAL A 83 -14.38 -13.23 10.02
CA VAL A 83 -15.52 -12.32 10.12
C VAL A 83 -16.78 -13.06 9.67
N SER A 84 -17.78 -13.12 10.56
CA SER A 84 -19.13 -13.54 10.20
C SER A 84 -19.88 -12.33 9.63
N LEU A 85 -20.57 -12.55 8.51
CA LEU A 85 -21.34 -11.52 7.82
C LEU A 85 -22.83 -11.80 8.04
N SER A 86 -23.57 -10.74 8.39
CA SER A 86 -25.02 -10.78 8.50
C SER A 86 -25.61 -9.54 7.81
N PRO A 87 -25.49 -9.45 6.47
CA PRO A 87 -26.00 -8.30 5.74
C PRO A 87 -27.52 -8.27 5.77
N SER A 88 -28.08 -7.08 6.02
CA SER A 88 -29.49 -6.76 5.92
C SER A 88 -29.86 -6.21 4.53
N GLY A 89 -28.89 -5.64 3.81
CA GLY A 89 -29.07 -5.06 2.47
C GLY A 89 -27.79 -5.08 1.66
N GLY A 90 -27.63 -4.09 0.76
CA GLY A 90 -26.40 -3.81 0.05
C GLY A 90 -25.50 -2.89 0.86
N GLU A 91 -24.60 -3.45 1.66
CA GLU A 91 -23.80 -2.65 2.59
C GLU A 91 -22.32 -3.05 2.63
N ARG A 92 -21.51 -2.07 2.99
CA ARG A 92 -20.06 -2.24 3.15
C ARG A 92 -19.77 -2.73 4.57
N ILE A 93 -19.25 -3.94 4.67
CA ILE A 93 -18.87 -4.57 5.94
C ILE A 93 -17.35 -4.51 6.10
N VAL A 94 -16.90 -4.07 7.26
CA VAL A 94 -15.46 -3.94 7.58
C VAL A 94 -14.88 -5.31 7.93
N LEU A 95 -13.87 -5.73 7.17
CA LEU A 95 -13.15 -6.98 7.38
C LEU A 95 -11.89 -6.80 8.23
N LEU A 96 -11.18 -5.69 8.04
CA LEU A 96 -10.05 -5.25 8.86
C LEU A 96 -10.25 -3.78 9.19
N ASP A 97 -10.05 -3.41 10.45
CA ASP A 97 -10.13 -2.02 10.91
C ASP A 97 -8.88 -1.67 11.72
N LYS A 98 -8.41 -0.43 11.59
CA LYS A 98 -7.30 0.16 12.36
C LYS A 98 -6.03 -0.70 12.40
N VAL A 99 -5.77 -1.47 11.35
CA VAL A 99 -4.50 -2.19 11.19
C VAL A 99 -3.42 -1.17 10.80
N LYS A 100 -2.15 -1.38 11.14
CA LYS A 100 -1.04 -0.56 10.63
C LYS A 100 0.10 -1.50 10.26
N ALA A 101 -0.10 -2.23 9.17
CA ALA A 101 0.82 -3.30 8.76
C ALA A 101 1.20 -3.19 7.28
N SER A 102 2.46 -3.46 6.99
CA SER A 102 3.00 -3.49 5.63
C SER A 102 2.79 -4.87 5.00
N TYR A 103 1.54 -5.22 4.69
CA TYR A 103 1.24 -6.44 3.95
C TYR A 103 1.38 -6.21 2.44
N LYS A 104 2.13 -7.08 1.74
CA LYS A 104 2.19 -7.05 0.27
C LYS A 104 1.06 -7.81 -0.39
N VAL A 105 0.51 -8.78 0.34
CA VAL A 105 -0.61 -9.60 -0.11
C VAL A 105 -1.66 -9.62 0.98
N VAL A 106 -2.90 -9.29 0.60
CA VAL A 106 -4.09 -9.46 1.42
C VAL A 106 -5.07 -10.34 0.65
N GLN A 107 -5.53 -11.42 1.26
CA GLN A 107 -6.41 -12.40 0.64
C GLN A 107 -7.69 -12.55 1.46
N VAL A 108 -8.82 -12.56 0.78
CA VAL A 108 -10.15 -12.80 1.31
C VAL A 108 -10.57 -14.20 0.87
N ASN A 109 -10.78 -15.11 1.82
CA ASN A 109 -11.32 -16.44 1.56
C ASN A 109 -12.78 -16.47 1.99
N VAL A 110 -13.66 -16.90 1.09
CA VAL A 110 -15.06 -17.15 1.42
C VAL A 110 -15.17 -18.59 1.91
N ARG A 111 -15.41 -18.75 3.22
CA ARG A 111 -15.50 -20.05 3.89
C ARG A 111 -16.90 -20.64 3.75
N GLU A 112 -17.92 -19.78 3.86
CA GLU A 112 -19.33 -20.16 3.79
C GLU A 112 -20.15 -19.09 3.06
N ASN A 113 -21.24 -19.55 2.41
CA ASN A 113 -22.04 -18.78 1.46
C ASN A 113 -23.55 -19.00 1.69
N ASN A 114 -24.05 -18.95 2.93
CA ASN A 114 -25.47 -19.25 3.23
C ASN A 114 -25.97 -20.58 2.59
N GLY A 115 -25.12 -21.61 2.56
CA GLY A 115 -25.42 -22.92 1.96
C GLY A 115 -25.24 -23.04 0.44
N GLY A 116 -24.74 -22.00 -0.24
CA GLY A 116 -24.46 -22.05 -1.68
C GLY A 116 -23.09 -22.64 -2.04
N CYS A 117 -22.97 -23.00 -3.33
CA CYS A 117 -21.70 -23.43 -3.92
C CYS A 117 -20.82 -22.23 -4.26
N ASP A 118 -21.40 -21.20 -4.89
CA ASP A 118 -20.70 -19.99 -5.35
C ASP A 118 -21.02 -18.77 -4.49
N CYS A 119 -20.29 -17.68 -4.68
CA CYS A 119 -20.53 -16.41 -4.02
C CYS A 119 -20.55 -15.24 -5.00
N LYS A 120 -21.22 -14.17 -4.60
CA LYS A 120 -21.17 -12.85 -5.25
C LYS A 120 -20.54 -11.85 -4.29
N VAL A 121 -19.54 -11.14 -4.79
CA VAL A 121 -18.92 -10.01 -4.10
C VAL A 121 -19.01 -8.79 -5.00
N ARG A 122 -19.64 -7.74 -4.50
CA ARG A 122 -19.94 -6.52 -5.26
C ARG A 122 -18.80 -5.51 -5.21
N GLY A 123 -17.92 -5.60 -4.22
CA GLY A 123 -16.77 -4.72 -4.15
C GLY A 123 -15.80 -5.06 -3.02
N LEU A 124 -14.55 -4.63 -3.18
CA LEU A 124 -13.53 -4.65 -2.14
C LEU A 124 -12.85 -3.29 -2.03
N TYR A 125 -12.67 -2.84 -0.79
CA TYR A 125 -12.13 -1.53 -0.48
C TYR A 125 -10.96 -1.69 0.47
N LEU A 126 -9.75 -1.63 -0.10
CA LEU A 126 -8.51 -1.63 0.66
C LEU A 126 -8.13 -0.18 0.98
N THR A 127 -7.98 0.14 2.27
CA THR A 127 -7.55 1.46 2.73
C THR A 127 -6.14 1.41 3.27
N GLY A 128 -5.40 2.50 3.09
CA GLY A 128 -4.03 2.63 3.59
C GLY A 128 -3.33 3.85 3.00
N TYR A 129 -2.05 4.00 3.30
CA TYR A 129 -1.23 5.14 2.90
C TYR A 129 0.17 4.68 2.46
N TYR A 130 0.86 5.48 1.67
CA TYR A 130 2.27 5.23 1.35
C TYR A 130 3.15 5.68 2.51
N ALA A 131 3.97 4.77 3.04
CA ALA A 131 4.98 5.12 4.02
C ALA A 131 6.01 6.04 3.36
N ALA A 132 6.39 7.12 4.03
CA ALA A 132 7.51 7.93 3.59
C ALA A 132 8.75 7.03 3.52
N LYS A 133 9.48 7.07 2.39
CA LYS A 133 10.79 6.43 2.31
C LYS A 133 11.61 6.97 3.48
N ARG A 134 12.02 6.11 4.40
CA ARG A 134 13.14 6.47 5.27
C ARG A 134 14.28 6.75 4.31
N ALA A 135 14.70 8.01 4.21
CA ALA A 135 15.95 8.33 3.56
C ALA A 135 16.99 7.38 4.18
N SER A 136 17.65 6.59 3.34
CA SER A 136 18.89 5.93 3.76
C SER A 136 19.69 6.99 4.49
N SER A 137 20.18 6.67 5.69
CA SER A 137 20.98 7.55 6.52
C SER A 137 22.31 7.89 5.84
N GLY A 138 22.24 8.65 4.76
CA GLY A 138 23.26 9.58 4.29
C GLY A 138 22.76 10.97 4.65
N SER A 139 22.39 11.18 5.92
CA SER A 139 22.30 12.55 6.42
C SER A 139 23.75 12.96 6.64
N ALA A 140 24.33 13.68 5.69
CA ALA A 140 25.18 14.78 6.12
C ALA A 140 24.30 15.57 7.10
N SER A 141 24.71 15.61 8.36
CA SER A 141 23.99 16.39 9.36
C SER A 141 23.97 17.84 8.87
N ALA A 142 22.96 18.63 9.24
CA ALA A 142 23.01 20.08 9.01
C ALA A 142 24.32 20.68 9.55
N VAL A 143 24.88 20.07 10.59
CA VAL A 143 26.21 20.37 11.13
C VAL A 143 27.33 20.13 10.11
N THR A 144 27.31 19.01 9.39
CA THR A 144 28.28 18.70 8.34
C THR A 144 28.17 19.68 7.17
N LEU A 145 26.95 20.02 6.76
CA LEU A 145 26.72 21.01 5.69
C LEU A 145 27.25 22.40 6.07
N LEU A 146 27.03 22.82 7.32
CA LEU A 146 27.56 24.09 7.80
C LEU A 146 29.09 24.06 7.92
N GLN A 147 29.67 22.94 8.40
CA GLN A 147 31.11 22.77 8.49
C GLN A 147 31.80 22.77 7.12
N ASP A 148 31.20 22.14 6.10
CA ASP A 148 31.73 22.15 4.73
C ASP A 148 31.66 23.55 4.11
N LEU A 149 30.61 24.32 4.36
CA LEU A 149 30.50 25.73 3.93
C LEU A 149 31.55 26.62 4.62
N LEU A 150 31.77 26.43 5.92
CA LEU A 150 32.78 27.14 6.69
C LEU A 150 34.20 26.80 6.23
N ALA A 151 34.48 25.53 5.94
CA ALA A 151 35.76 25.08 5.40
C ALA A 151 36.04 25.68 4.01
N THR A 152 35.03 25.75 3.14
CA THR A 152 35.15 26.34 1.80
C THR A 152 35.41 27.85 1.86
N SER A 153 34.84 28.56 2.84
CA SER A 153 35.11 30.00 3.05
C SER A 153 36.55 30.31 3.43
N GLN A 154 37.25 29.42 4.15
CA GLN A 154 38.64 29.64 4.59
C GLN A 154 39.66 29.41 3.47
N VAL A 155 39.31 28.60 2.47
CA VAL A 155 40.16 28.40 1.29
C VAL A 155 40.09 29.63 0.37
N ALA A 156 38.91 30.23 0.23
CA ALA A 156 38.72 31.43 -0.58
C ALA A 156 39.47 32.66 -0.04
N SER A 157 39.66 32.77 1.28
CA SER A 157 40.36 33.90 1.91
C SER A 157 41.89 33.78 1.91
N ARG A 158 42.47 32.63 1.53
CA ARG A 158 43.93 32.44 1.46
C ARG A 158 44.55 32.80 0.10
N LEU A 159 43.74 33.14 -0.90
CA LEU A 159 44.20 33.51 -2.25
C LEU A 159 44.45 35.03 -2.44
N SER A 160 44.34 35.85 -1.39
CA SER A 160 44.63 37.29 -1.45
C SER A 160 45.94 37.65 -0.74
N THR A 161 47.07 37.22 -1.27
CA THR A 161 48.36 37.85 -0.96
C THR A 161 48.72 38.84 -2.07
N PRO A 162 48.74 40.16 -1.81
CA PRO A 162 49.28 41.12 -2.77
C PRO A 162 50.80 40.95 -2.92
N PRO A 163 51.38 41.19 -4.10
CA PRO A 163 52.81 41.03 -4.33
C PRO A 163 53.63 42.09 -3.56
N PRO A 164 54.89 41.79 -3.19
CA PRO A 164 55.72 42.70 -2.41
C PRO A 164 56.25 43.88 -3.23
N GLY A 165 56.50 44.98 -2.52
CA GLY A 165 56.73 46.33 -2.99
C GLY A 165 57.78 46.52 -4.10
N GLY A 166 57.45 47.39 -5.04
CA GLY A 166 58.40 48.04 -5.93
C GLY A 166 58.92 49.33 -5.27
N GLU A 167 60.12 49.24 -4.69
CA GLU A 167 60.98 50.41 -4.44
C GLU A 167 61.61 50.85 -5.77
N GLY A 168 61.61 52.15 -6.05
CA GLY A 168 62.30 52.69 -7.23
C GLY A 168 61.90 54.12 -7.57
N ALA A 169 62.15 55.07 -6.67
CA ALA A 169 62.18 56.50 -6.99
C ALA A 169 63.62 57.00 -6.97
N SER A 170 64.12 57.45 -8.13
CA SER A 170 65.25 58.37 -8.41
C SER A 170 65.81 57.99 -9.80
N GLN A 171 66.19 58.85 -10.73
CA GLN A 171 66.40 60.30 -10.76
C GLN A 171 66.56 60.71 -12.24
N LEU A 172 66.17 61.95 -12.57
CA LEU A 172 66.81 62.89 -13.52
C LEU A 172 67.46 62.37 -14.81
N LEU A 173 66.87 62.69 -15.97
CA LEU A 173 67.29 63.77 -16.91
C LEU A 173 66.37 63.81 -18.13
#